data_AF-A0A6I3H7R9-F1
#
_entry.id   AF-A0A6I3H7R9-F1
#
_cell.length_a   1.000
_cell.length_b   1.000
_cell.length_c   1.000
_cell.angle_alpha   90.00
_cell.angle_beta   90.00
_cell.angle_gamma   90.00
#
_symmetry.space_group_name_H-M   'P 1'
#
loop_
_entity.id
_entity.type
_entity.pdbx_description
1 polymer ?
#
loop_
_entity_poly.entity_id
_entity_poly.type
_entity_poly.pdbx_seq_one_letter_code
_entity_poly.pdbx_strand_id
1 'polypeptide(L)'
;MLADVSIPTLVLSMVHMTGDASWIRGPIRPLGLFLNEIQGYLPEEQKAEIRARALKAIIGFRDAGCVLPPPPDEALLREMMAWLVCEEVPAEYVPMMLEDMELDGTDQRSVVSHSSAEARAALPVVVVGAGESGVLAGIRLKQAGIPFTIVEKNAGVGGTWYENSYPGCRVDVGNHFYCYSFEPSDHWTEYFAKQPEIRAYFEEVTNRHDLWSSIRFSTEVVRAVWD
;
A
#
# COMPACT_ATOMS: atom_id res chain seq x y z
N MET A 1 -9.81 -4.95 -18.04
CA MET A 1 -11.29 -5.12 -18.05
C MET A 1 -11.70 -6.05 -16.91
N LEU A 2 -12.98 -6.18 -16.55
CA LEU A 2 -13.45 -7.18 -15.54
C LEU A 2 -13.08 -8.64 -15.90
N ALA A 3 -12.77 -8.90 -17.16
CA ALA A 3 -12.24 -10.19 -17.60
C ALA A 3 -10.87 -10.52 -16.99
N ASP A 4 -10.05 -9.50 -16.71
CA ASP A 4 -8.62 -9.66 -16.38
C ASP A 4 -8.35 -9.61 -14.87
N VAL A 5 -9.36 -9.28 -14.06
CA VAL A 5 -9.19 -9.13 -12.61
C VAL A 5 -9.12 -10.48 -11.90
N SER A 6 -8.41 -10.49 -10.77
CA SER A 6 -8.45 -11.59 -9.80
C SER A 6 -9.88 -11.80 -9.30
N ILE A 7 -10.41 -13.02 -9.41
CA ILE A 7 -11.78 -13.32 -8.96
C ILE A 7 -11.90 -13.23 -7.44
N PRO A 8 -10.98 -13.83 -6.64
CA PRO A 8 -11.06 -13.69 -5.19
C PRO A 8 -10.99 -12.23 -4.74
N THR A 9 -10.06 -11.44 -5.29
CA THR A 9 -9.93 -10.01 -4.97
C THR A 9 -11.18 -9.22 -5.38
N LEU A 10 -11.77 -9.53 -6.54
CA LEU A 10 -13.02 -8.91 -7.00
C LEU A 10 -14.16 -9.16 -6.00
N VAL A 11 -14.35 -10.40 -5.55
CA VAL A 11 -15.41 -10.75 -4.59
C VAL A 11 -15.23 -10.01 -3.26
N LEU A 12 -14.00 -9.98 -2.71
CA LEU A 12 -13.73 -9.24 -1.48
C LEU A 12 -13.92 -7.73 -1.65
N SER A 13 -13.53 -7.18 -2.81
CA SER A 13 -13.78 -5.78 -3.14
C SER A 13 -15.28 -5.48 -3.17
N MET A 14 -16.12 -6.41 -3.63
CA MET A 14 -17.58 -6.24 -3.58
C MET A 14 -18.11 -6.21 -2.15
N VAL A 15 -17.54 -6.98 -1.22
CA VAL A 15 -17.91 -6.87 0.21
C VAL A 15 -17.63 -5.45 0.70
N HIS A 16 -16.45 -4.90 0.44
CA HIS A 16 -16.10 -3.52 0.80
C HIS A 16 -17.00 -2.48 0.13
N MET A 17 -17.26 -2.61 -1.18
CA MET A 17 -18.03 -1.63 -1.95
C MET A 17 -19.53 -1.64 -1.62
N THR A 18 -20.08 -2.79 -1.22
CA THR A 18 -21.54 -2.96 -1.02
C THR A 18 -21.95 -3.12 0.44
N GLY A 19 -21.01 -3.46 1.34
CA GLY A 19 -21.31 -3.83 2.73
C GLY A 19 -22.04 -5.18 2.85
N ASP A 20 -22.15 -5.95 1.77
CA ASP A 20 -22.92 -7.18 1.72
C ASP A 20 -22.03 -8.42 1.89
N ALA A 21 -22.10 -9.08 3.05
CA ALA A 21 -21.35 -10.31 3.29
C ALA A 21 -21.84 -11.51 2.44
N SER A 22 -22.97 -11.42 1.75
CA SER A 22 -23.49 -12.50 0.88
C SER A 22 -22.56 -12.82 -0.30
N TRP A 23 -21.64 -11.93 -0.63
CA TRP A 23 -20.58 -12.16 -1.62
C TRP A 23 -19.68 -13.34 -1.26
N ILE A 24 -19.41 -13.57 0.02
CA ILE A 24 -18.54 -14.66 0.50
C ILE A 24 -19.30 -15.79 1.22
N ARG A 25 -20.56 -15.55 1.60
CA ARG A 25 -21.43 -16.54 2.26
C ARG A 25 -22.20 -17.44 1.29
N GLY A 26 -22.02 -17.24 -0.01
CA GLY A 26 -22.63 -18.06 -1.07
C GLY A 26 -21.98 -19.43 -1.26
N PRO A 27 -22.51 -20.21 -2.23
CA PRO A 27 -21.98 -21.54 -2.57
C PRO A 27 -20.69 -21.48 -3.40
N ILE A 28 -20.44 -20.39 -4.13
CA ILE A 28 -19.23 -20.21 -4.92
C ILE A 28 -18.11 -19.71 -4.02
N ARG A 29 -17.01 -20.46 -3.94
CA ARG A 29 -15.83 -20.15 -3.12
C ARG A 29 -14.57 -20.62 -3.83
N PRO A 30 -13.43 -19.92 -3.67
CA PRO A 30 -12.16 -20.38 -4.23
C PRO A 30 -11.84 -21.78 -3.72
N LEU A 31 -11.23 -22.60 -4.58
CA LEU A 31 -10.93 -24.00 -4.26
C LEU A 31 -9.50 -24.19 -3.74
N GLY A 32 -8.70 -23.12 -3.73
CA GLY A 32 -7.35 -23.13 -3.19
C GLY A 32 -6.63 -21.81 -3.45
N LEU A 33 -5.51 -21.66 -2.74
CA LEU A 33 -4.57 -20.54 -2.89
C LEU A 33 -3.23 -21.08 -3.38
N PHE A 34 -2.75 -20.57 -4.50
CA PHE A 34 -1.44 -20.93 -5.04
C PHE A 34 -0.77 -19.72 -5.69
N LEU A 35 0.57 -19.69 -5.67
CA LEU A 35 1.32 -18.58 -6.25
C LEU A 35 0.96 -18.40 -7.74
N ASN A 36 0.61 -17.17 -8.12
CA ASN A 36 0.16 -16.77 -9.46
C ASN A 36 -1.19 -17.37 -9.93
N GLU A 37 -1.89 -18.13 -9.10
CA GLU A 37 -3.28 -18.49 -9.35
C GLU A 37 -4.20 -17.38 -8.83
N ILE A 38 -4.85 -16.64 -9.75
CA ILE A 38 -5.66 -15.47 -9.42
C ILE A 38 -7.16 -15.65 -9.72
N GLN A 39 -7.57 -16.82 -10.20
CA GLN A 39 -8.96 -17.11 -10.55
C GLN A 39 -9.65 -18.02 -9.53
N GLY A 40 -8.95 -18.38 -8.45
CA GLY A 40 -9.47 -19.20 -7.35
C GLY A 40 -9.76 -20.64 -7.76
N TYR A 41 -9.16 -21.13 -8.86
CA TYR A 41 -9.46 -22.44 -9.47
C TYR A 41 -10.94 -22.66 -9.84
N LEU A 42 -11.70 -21.58 -10.01
CA LEU A 42 -13.13 -21.63 -10.29
C LEU A 42 -13.43 -22.01 -11.76
N PRO A 43 -14.48 -22.81 -12.02
CA PRO A 43 -15.00 -23.04 -13.37
C PRO A 43 -15.39 -21.73 -14.08
N GLU A 44 -15.22 -21.67 -15.41
CA GLU A 44 -15.54 -20.48 -16.20
C GLU A 44 -16.97 -19.95 -16.00
N GLU A 45 -17.95 -20.85 -15.83
CA GLU A 45 -19.34 -20.49 -15.58
C GLU A 45 -19.50 -19.68 -14.28
N GLN A 46 -18.85 -20.13 -13.20
CA GLN A 46 -18.89 -19.44 -11.90
C GLN A 46 -18.14 -18.09 -11.96
N LYS A 47 -17.02 -18.03 -12.69
CA LYS A 47 -16.29 -16.77 -12.90
C LYS A 47 -17.12 -15.77 -13.70
N ALA A 48 -17.84 -16.23 -14.73
CA ALA A 48 -18.75 -15.40 -15.51
C ALA A 48 -19.92 -14.89 -14.67
N GLU A 49 -20.51 -15.74 -13.82
CA GLU A 49 -21.56 -15.36 -12.88
C GLU A 49 -21.09 -14.27 -11.91
N ILE A 50 -19.92 -14.46 -11.28
CA ILE A 50 -19.32 -13.47 -10.37
C ILE A 50 -19.09 -12.15 -11.09
N ARG A 51 -18.48 -12.16 -12.28
CA ARG A 51 -18.22 -10.94 -13.06
C ARG A 51 -19.52 -10.20 -13.42
N ALA A 52 -20.56 -10.93 -13.83
CA ALA A 52 -21.85 -10.33 -14.17
C ALA A 52 -22.54 -9.71 -12.95
N ARG A 53 -22.48 -10.38 -11.78
CA ARG A 53 -22.98 -9.83 -10.52
C ARG A 53 -22.16 -8.60 -10.11
N ALA A 54 -20.83 -8.66 -10.21
CA ALA A 54 -19.92 -7.59 -9.80
C ALA A 54 -20.10 -6.34 -10.67
N LEU A 55 -20.28 -6.51 -11.98
CA LEU A 55 -20.57 -5.39 -12.88
C LEU A 55 -21.80 -4.59 -12.44
N LYS A 56 -22.89 -5.28 -12.04
CA LYS A 56 -24.10 -4.62 -11.53
C LYS A 56 -23.82 -3.84 -10.24
N ALA A 57 -23.07 -4.44 -9.32
CA ALA A 57 -22.71 -3.80 -8.06
C ALA A 57 -21.80 -2.58 -8.26
N ILE A 58 -20.81 -2.67 -9.16
CA ILE A 58 -19.91 -1.57 -9.52
C ILE A 58 -20.68 -0.41 -10.16
N ILE A 59 -21.62 -0.71 -11.06
CA ILE A 59 -22.51 0.31 -11.65
C ILE A 59 -23.33 0.98 -10.55
N GLY A 60 -23.92 0.20 -9.64
CA GLY A 60 -24.68 0.74 -8.51
C GLY A 60 -23.83 1.64 -7.60
N PHE A 61 -22.61 1.21 -7.27
CA PHE A 61 -21.67 2.00 -6.47
C PHE A 61 -21.29 3.32 -7.14
N ARG A 62 -20.98 3.29 -8.45
CA ARG A 62 -20.70 4.48 -9.26
C ARG A 62 -21.90 5.43 -9.25
N ASP A 63 -23.09 4.91 -9.51
CA ASP A 63 -24.32 5.71 -9.61
C ASP A 63 -24.74 6.29 -8.25
N ALA A 64 -24.31 5.67 -7.15
CA ALA A 64 -24.45 6.17 -5.79
C ALA A 64 -23.35 7.16 -5.36
N GLY A 65 -22.43 7.54 -6.26
CA GLY A 65 -21.40 8.55 -6.01
C GLY A 65 -20.09 8.02 -5.40
N CYS A 66 -19.82 6.71 -5.52
CA CYS A 66 -18.59 6.08 -5.06
C CYS A 66 -18.31 6.24 -3.56
N VAL A 67 -19.36 6.27 -2.73
CA VAL A 67 -19.24 6.36 -1.27
C VAL A 67 -19.18 4.96 -0.69
N LEU A 68 -18.07 4.63 -0.02
CA LEU A 68 -17.92 3.35 0.68
C LEU A 68 -18.85 3.29 1.91
N PRO A 69 -19.44 2.10 2.21
CA PRO A 69 -20.05 1.85 3.51
C PRO A 69 -18.99 1.85 4.62
N PRO A 70 -19.40 1.79 5.91
CA PRO A 70 -18.46 1.57 7.00
C PRO A 70 -17.59 0.32 6.77
N PRO A 71 -16.33 0.32 7.22
CA PRO A 71 -15.44 -0.81 7.02
C PRO A 71 -15.98 -2.08 7.69
N PRO A 72 -15.64 -3.27 7.16
CA PRO A 72 -15.94 -4.55 7.82
C PRO A 72 -15.45 -4.56 9.27
N ASP A 73 -16.24 -5.14 10.17
CA ASP A 73 -15.78 -5.42 11.53
C ASP A 73 -14.74 -6.54 11.56
N GLU A 74 -14.07 -6.72 12.70
CA GLU A 74 -13.04 -7.76 12.87
C GLU A 74 -13.53 -9.18 12.54
N ALA A 75 -14.81 -9.47 12.81
CA ALA A 75 -15.39 -10.78 12.58
C ALA A 75 -15.58 -11.04 11.08
N LEU A 76 -16.13 -10.07 10.34
CA LEU A 76 -16.30 -10.14 8.90
C LEU A 76 -14.94 -10.09 8.19
N LEU A 77 -13.99 -9.28 8.66
CA LEU A 77 -12.64 -9.26 8.09
C LEU A 77 -11.97 -10.63 8.22
N ARG A 78 -12.07 -11.28 9.38
CA ARG A 78 -11.55 -12.65 9.56
C ARG A 78 -12.24 -13.65 8.64
N GLU A 79 -13.55 -13.53 8.44
CA GLU A 79 -14.31 -14.36 7.50
C GLU A 79 -13.83 -14.15 6.05
N MET A 80 -13.56 -12.90 5.65
CA MET A 80 -12.99 -12.55 4.35
C MET A 80 -11.59 -13.16 4.17
N MET A 81 -10.73 -13.06 5.19
CA MET A 81 -9.39 -13.66 5.18
C MET A 81 -9.49 -15.19 5.01
N ALA A 82 -10.33 -15.85 5.80
CA ALA A 82 -10.55 -17.30 5.71
C ALA A 82 -11.10 -17.73 4.35
N TRP A 83 -12.03 -16.96 3.79
CA TRP A 83 -12.57 -17.19 2.45
C TRP A 83 -11.48 -17.07 1.38
N LEU A 84 -10.56 -16.11 1.51
CA LEU A 84 -9.48 -15.88 0.55
C LEU A 84 -8.45 -17.01 0.54
N VAL A 85 -8.03 -17.46 1.73
CA VAL A 85 -6.98 -18.47 1.89
C VAL A 85 -7.50 -19.91 1.84
N CYS A 86 -8.83 -20.08 1.76
CA CYS A 86 -9.52 -21.36 1.76
C CYS A 86 -9.32 -22.20 3.04
N GLU A 87 -8.94 -21.56 4.14
CA GLU A 87 -8.60 -22.21 5.41
C GLU A 87 -9.05 -21.36 6.61
N GLU A 88 -9.03 -21.93 7.82
CA GLU A 88 -9.28 -21.16 9.03
C GLU A 88 -8.14 -20.17 9.31
N VAL A 89 -8.51 -18.93 9.66
CA VAL A 89 -7.55 -17.88 10.01
C VAL A 89 -7.62 -17.61 11.51
N PRO A 90 -6.53 -17.82 12.26
CA PRO A 90 -6.46 -17.46 13.67
C PRO A 90 -6.77 -15.97 13.92
N ALA A 91 -7.46 -15.69 15.02
CA ALA A 91 -7.90 -14.32 15.35
C ALA A 91 -6.73 -13.33 15.54
N GLU A 92 -5.55 -13.83 15.89
CA GLU A 92 -4.33 -13.03 16.07
C GLU A 92 -3.79 -12.38 14.78
N TYR A 93 -4.22 -12.83 13.59
CA TYR A 93 -3.84 -12.19 12.33
C TYR A 93 -4.71 -10.97 11.99
N VAL A 94 -5.86 -10.80 12.64
CA VAL A 94 -6.79 -9.69 12.34
C VAL A 94 -6.19 -8.32 12.69
N PRO A 95 -5.56 -8.12 13.86
CA PRO A 95 -4.93 -6.84 14.19
C PRO A 95 -3.84 -6.44 13.19
N MET A 96 -3.00 -7.40 12.77
CA MET A 96 -1.96 -7.16 11.75
C MET A 96 -2.58 -6.69 10.43
N MET A 97 -3.65 -7.36 9.98
CA MET A 97 -4.32 -7.00 8.72
C MET A 97 -4.98 -5.62 8.80
N LEU A 98 -5.60 -5.28 9.94
CA LEU A 98 -6.16 -3.94 10.16
C LEU A 98 -5.09 -2.85 10.18
N GLU A 99 -3.94 -3.13 10.78
CA GLU A 99 -2.79 -2.21 10.81
C GLU A 99 -2.23 -1.95 9.41
N ASP A 100 -2.24 -2.97 8.53
CA ASP A 100 -1.72 -2.85 7.16
C ASP A 100 -2.72 -2.24 6.17
N MET A 101 -4.01 -2.52 6.32
CA MET A 101 -5.04 -2.10 5.36
C MET A 101 -5.59 -0.69 5.61
N GLU A 102 -5.44 -0.15 6.83
CA GLU A 102 -5.91 1.19 7.21
C GLU A 102 -7.37 1.46 6.76
N LEU A 103 -8.26 0.46 6.92
CA LEU A 103 -9.62 0.47 6.36
C LEU A 103 -10.51 1.64 6.83
N ASP A 104 -10.17 2.23 7.98
CA ASP A 104 -10.83 3.38 8.57
C ASP A 104 -10.17 4.72 8.18
N GLY A 105 -9.13 4.69 7.34
CA GLY A 105 -8.33 5.84 6.93
C GLY A 105 -7.33 6.30 8.00
N THR A 106 -7.12 5.51 9.06
CA THR A 106 -6.19 5.83 10.13
C THR A 106 -4.87 5.09 9.94
N ASP A 107 -3.80 5.83 9.71
CA ASP A 107 -2.43 5.30 9.76
C ASP A 107 -2.05 4.95 11.20
N GLN A 108 -2.20 3.67 11.54
CA GLN A 108 -1.89 3.12 12.87
C GLN A 108 -0.39 3.23 13.21
N ARG A 109 0.47 3.44 12.21
CA ARG A 109 1.92 3.63 12.35
C ARG A 109 2.31 5.10 12.36
N SER A 110 1.34 6.01 12.35
CA SER A 110 1.60 7.44 12.51
C SER A 110 2.21 7.74 13.88
N VAL A 111 3.14 8.70 13.89
CA VAL A 111 3.94 8.98 15.11
C VAL A 111 3.16 9.91 16.04
N VAL A 112 2.82 9.42 17.22
CA VAL A 112 2.36 10.25 18.34
C VAL A 112 3.58 10.62 19.19
N SER A 113 3.96 11.91 19.19
CA SER A 113 5.07 12.37 20.03
C SER A 113 4.60 12.60 21.47
N HIS A 114 5.29 11.97 22.42
CA HIS A 114 5.07 12.18 23.87
C HIS A 114 6.04 13.20 24.49
N SER A 115 6.98 13.75 23.71
CA SER A 115 7.98 14.71 24.16
C SER A 115 7.51 16.15 23.97
N SER A 116 8.12 17.11 24.67
CA SER A 116 7.86 18.54 24.43
C SER A 116 8.48 19.00 23.11
N ALA A 117 8.00 20.13 22.57
CA ALA A 117 8.56 20.71 21.35
C ALA A 117 10.04 21.08 21.51
N GLU A 118 10.42 21.57 22.70
CA GLU A 118 11.79 21.93 23.05
C GLU A 118 12.70 20.71 23.06
N ALA A 119 12.23 19.59 23.64
CA ALA A 119 12.97 18.34 23.67
C ALA A 119 13.23 17.78 22.27
N ARG A 120 12.24 17.87 21.37
CA ARG A 120 12.41 17.46 19.97
C ARG A 120 13.37 18.37 19.22
N ALA A 121 13.26 19.68 19.43
CA ALA A 121 14.14 20.66 18.79
C ALA A 121 15.62 20.48 19.19
N ALA A 122 15.87 19.98 20.39
CA ALA A 122 17.22 19.69 20.89
C ALA A 122 17.87 18.43 20.29
N LEU A 123 17.14 17.62 19.53
CA LEU A 123 17.62 16.35 18.95
C LEU A 123 17.47 16.34 17.42
N PRO A 124 18.24 17.17 16.68
CA PRO A 124 18.20 17.17 15.23
C PRO A 124 18.71 15.84 14.66
N VAL A 125 18.00 15.32 13.66
CA VAL A 125 18.32 14.03 13.02
C VAL A 125 18.93 14.25 11.64
N VAL A 126 19.99 13.52 11.33
CA VAL A 126 20.50 13.41 9.95
C VAL A 126 20.13 12.06 9.39
N VAL A 127 19.47 12.04 8.24
CA VAL A 127 19.15 10.83 7.47
C VAL A 127 20.08 10.82 6.26
N VAL A 128 20.74 9.69 6.00
CA VAL A 128 21.65 9.55 4.85
C VAL A 128 20.98 8.68 3.79
N GLY A 129 20.74 9.27 2.63
CA GLY A 129 20.02 8.69 1.50
C GLY A 129 18.56 9.16 1.44
N ALA A 130 18.09 9.45 0.23
CA ALA A 130 16.71 9.77 -0.14
C ALA A 130 16.12 8.70 -1.08
N GLY A 131 16.47 7.43 -0.82
CA GLY A 131 15.70 6.28 -1.31
C GLY A 131 14.44 6.07 -0.48
N GLU A 132 13.74 4.97 -0.72
CA GLU A 132 12.50 4.59 -0.03
C GLU A 132 12.58 4.73 1.50
N SER A 133 13.61 4.16 2.15
CA SER A 133 13.72 4.26 3.61
C SER A 133 13.98 5.68 4.11
N GLY A 134 14.72 6.49 3.34
CA GLY A 134 15.07 7.86 3.70
C GLY A 134 13.88 8.82 3.58
N VAL A 135 13.11 8.67 2.51
CA VAL A 135 11.84 9.39 2.31
C VAL A 135 10.87 9.03 3.44
N LEU A 136 10.67 7.74 3.73
CA LEU A 136 9.82 7.29 4.84
C LEU A 136 10.28 7.88 6.19
N ALA A 137 11.57 7.83 6.50
CA ALA A 137 12.11 8.41 7.72
C ALA A 137 11.82 9.91 7.80
N GLY A 138 11.99 10.65 6.70
CA GLY A 138 11.62 12.06 6.61
C GLY A 138 10.15 12.34 6.89
N ILE A 139 9.24 11.54 6.33
CA ILE A 139 7.80 11.65 6.58
C ILE A 139 7.52 11.47 8.08
N ARG A 140 8.04 10.40 8.68
CA ARG A 140 7.80 10.09 10.11
C ARG A 140 8.43 11.12 11.04
N LEU A 141 9.63 11.63 10.74
CA LEU A 141 10.28 12.70 11.52
C LEU A 141 9.50 14.02 11.42
N LYS A 142 8.97 14.35 10.23
CA LYS A 142 8.11 15.52 10.02
C LYS A 142 6.81 15.41 10.83
N GLN A 143 6.13 14.26 10.78
CA GLN A 143 4.94 13.98 11.59
C GLN A 143 5.23 14.08 13.09
N ALA A 144 6.39 13.58 13.53
CA ALA A 144 6.82 13.66 14.93
C ALA A 144 7.19 15.08 15.38
N GLY A 145 7.38 16.03 14.46
CA GLY A 145 7.86 17.37 14.76
C GLY A 145 9.33 17.41 15.23
N ILE A 146 10.15 16.45 14.78
CA ILE A 146 11.59 16.39 15.05
C ILE A 146 12.32 17.07 13.89
N PRO A 147 13.21 18.07 14.12
CA PRO A 147 14.00 18.65 13.04
C PRO A 147 14.92 17.63 12.40
N PHE A 148 14.98 17.61 11.08
CA PHE A 148 15.87 16.70 10.37
C PHE A 148 16.43 17.29 9.08
N THR A 149 17.48 16.66 8.57
CA THR A 149 18.00 16.89 7.23
C THR A 149 18.30 15.54 6.59
N ILE A 150 17.77 15.33 5.39
CA ILE A 150 18.14 14.19 4.55
C ILE A 150 19.31 14.63 3.67
N VAL A 151 20.35 13.82 3.56
CA VAL A 151 21.51 14.07 2.71
C VAL A 151 21.57 13.00 1.63
N GLU A 152 21.52 13.39 0.36
CA GLU A 152 21.48 12.48 -0.79
C GLU A 152 22.59 12.84 -1.79
N LYS A 153 23.33 11.82 -2.23
CA LYS A 153 24.43 11.98 -3.19
C LYS A 153 23.92 12.28 -4.61
N ASN A 154 22.73 11.79 -4.94
CA ASN A 154 22.08 11.98 -6.22
C ASN A 154 21.42 13.36 -6.34
N ALA A 155 21.04 13.76 -7.57
CA ALA A 155 20.33 15.00 -7.83
C ALA A 155 18.79 14.87 -7.65
N GLY A 156 18.32 13.72 -7.18
CA GLY A 156 16.90 13.44 -6.96
C GLY A 156 16.69 12.27 -6.03
N VAL A 157 15.42 12.00 -5.70
CA VAL A 157 15.00 10.90 -4.82
C VAL A 157 14.88 9.57 -5.59
N GLY A 158 14.69 8.49 -4.84
CA GLY A 158 14.41 7.16 -5.37
C GLY A 158 15.50 6.13 -5.10
N GLY A 159 16.70 6.56 -4.68
CA GLY A 159 17.80 5.66 -4.28
C GLY A 159 18.13 4.63 -5.35
N THR A 160 17.84 3.35 -5.09
CA THR A 160 17.94 2.26 -6.07
C THR A 160 17.31 2.62 -7.41
N TRP A 161 16.13 3.23 -7.38
CA TRP A 161 15.37 3.62 -8.58
C TRP A 161 15.86 4.92 -9.20
N TYR A 162 16.76 5.66 -8.55
CA TYR A 162 17.48 6.75 -9.20
C TYR A 162 18.71 6.21 -9.95
N GLU A 163 19.49 5.35 -9.30
CA GLU A 163 20.79 4.84 -9.77
C GLU A 163 20.66 3.82 -10.91
N ASN A 164 19.64 2.99 -10.87
CA ASN A 164 19.47 1.90 -11.83
C ASN A 164 18.53 2.34 -12.95
N SER A 165 19.02 2.39 -14.20
CA SER A 165 18.20 2.73 -15.38
C SER A 165 18.48 1.79 -16.56
N TYR A 166 19.03 0.61 -16.28
CA TYR A 166 19.32 -0.38 -17.31
C TYR A 166 18.01 -0.93 -17.93
N PRO A 167 18.04 -1.34 -19.22
CA PRO A 167 16.86 -1.86 -19.89
C PRO A 167 16.21 -3.03 -19.13
N GLY A 168 14.92 -2.89 -18.82
CA GLY A 168 14.14 -3.93 -18.15
C GLY A 168 14.16 -3.89 -16.62
N CYS A 169 14.85 -2.93 -15.99
CA CYS A 169 14.83 -2.71 -14.55
C CYS A 169 13.40 -2.55 -14.01
N ARG A 170 13.03 -3.36 -13.02
CA ARG A 170 11.67 -3.47 -12.45
C ARG A 170 11.70 -4.11 -11.07
N VAL A 171 10.59 -4.02 -10.34
CA VAL A 171 10.37 -4.75 -9.09
C VAL A 171 10.14 -6.25 -9.32
N ASP A 172 10.37 -7.04 -8.27
CA ASP A 172 10.06 -8.48 -8.21
C ASP A 172 8.86 -8.80 -7.29
N VAL A 173 8.38 -7.82 -6.52
CA VAL A 173 7.16 -7.88 -5.73
C VAL A 173 6.03 -7.12 -6.43
N GLY A 174 4.78 -7.55 -6.23
CA GLY A 174 3.62 -6.90 -6.85
C GLY A 174 3.51 -5.44 -6.39
N ASN A 175 3.18 -4.53 -7.31
CA ASN A 175 3.25 -3.08 -7.04
C ASN A 175 2.39 -2.61 -5.86
N HIS A 176 1.29 -3.29 -5.57
CA HIS A 176 0.43 -3.00 -4.42
C HIS A 176 1.11 -3.28 -3.06
N PHE A 177 2.21 -4.03 -3.05
CA PHE A 177 3.10 -4.19 -1.89
C PHE A 177 4.34 -3.30 -1.95
N TYR A 178 4.62 -2.67 -3.10
CA TYR A 178 5.79 -1.81 -3.31
C TYR A 178 5.41 -0.32 -3.30
N CYS A 179 4.56 0.04 -2.33
CA CYS A 179 4.17 1.40 -1.98
C CYS A 179 4.03 1.48 -0.46
N TYR A 180 4.09 2.69 0.11
CA TYR A 180 3.80 2.86 1.54
C TYR A 180 2.33 2.58 1.83
N SER A 181 2.02 1.94 2.97
CA SER A 181 0.64 1.60 3.37
C SER A 181 -0.28 2.82 3.39
N PHE A 182 0.23 3.96 3.87
CA PHE A 182 -0.47 5.23 3.98
C PHE A 182 -0.42 6.08 2.70
N GLU A 183 0.31 5.63 1.67
CA GLU A 183 0.34 6.26 0.33
C GLU A 183 0.14 5.19 -0.76
N PRO A 184 -1.02 4.51 -0.78
CA PRO A 184 -1.32 3.51 -1.79
C PRO A 184 -1.38 4.16 -3.17
N SER A 185 -1.05 3.38 -4.20
CA SER A 185 -1.09 3.82 -5.60
C SER A 185 -1.83 2.81 -6.47
N ASP A 186 -2.68 3.34 -7.36
CA ASP A 186 -3.42 2.61 -8.38
C ASP A 186 -3.01 3.00 -9.82
N HIS A 187 -2.00 3.87 -9.99
CA HIS A 187 -1.57 4.39 -11.29
C HIS A 187 -0.61 3.48 -12.06
N TRP A 188 -0.27 2.31 -11.50
CA TRP A 188 0.66 1.36 -12.11
C TRP A 188 0.17 0.84 -13.46
N THR A 189 1.05 0.81 -14.47
CA THR A 189 0.68 0.31 -15.81
C THR A 189 0.90 -1.19 -16.00
N GLU A 190 1.77 -1.78 -15.17
CA GLU A 190 2.09 -3.21 -15.13
C GLU A 190 1.86 -3.77 -13.72
N TYR A 191 1.80 -5.09 -13.54
CA TYR A 191 1.75 -5.71 -12.20
C TYR A 191 3.09 -5.62 -11.45
N PHE A 192 4.19 -5.67 -12.21
CA PHE A 192 5.57 -5.45 -11.77
C PHE A 192 6.12 -4.23 -12.50
N ALA A 193 6.01 -3.06 -11.89
CA ALA A 193 6.33 -1.79 -12.50
C ALA A 193 7.82 -1.67 -12.81
N LYS A 194 8.10 -1.00 -13.93
CA LYS A 194 9.46 -0.66 -14.33
C LYS A 194 9.96 0.53 -13.52
N GLN A 195 11.28 0.65 -13.47
CA GLN A 195 11.95 1.70 -12.71
C GLN A 195 11.40 3.13 -12.92
N PRO A 196 11.03 3.60 -14.14
CA PRO A 196 10.51 4.96 -14.29
C PRO A 196 9.23 5.24 -13.50
N GLU A 197 8.31 4.25 -13.42
CA GLU A 197 7.08 4.37 -12.65
C GLU A 197 7.35 4.37 -11.15
N ILE A 198 8.23 3.47 -10.67
CA ILE A 198 8.62 3.41 -9.26
C ILE A 198 9.30 4.72 -8.81
N ARG A 199 10.18 5.25 -9.66
CA ARG A 199 10.84 6.53 -9.40
C ARG A 199 9.82 7.67 -9.34
N ALA A 200 8.88 7.72 -10.29
CA ALA A 200 7.83 8.73 -10.30
C ALA A 200 6.95 8.68 -9.04
N TYR A 201 6.62 7.47 -8.56
CA TYR A 201 5.90 7.29 -7.29
C TYR A 201 6.65 7.94 -6.12
N PHE A 202 7.96 7.67 -5.96
CA PHE A 202 8.73 8.28 -4.85
C PHE A 202 8.92 9.80 -5.01
N GLU A 203 9.05 10.31 -6.24
CA GLU A 203 9.07 11.75 -6.51
C GLU A 203 7.73 12.41 -6.12
N GLU A 204 6.60 11.78 -6.44
CA GLU A 204 5.27 12.25 -6.09
C GLU A 204 5.04 12.24 -4.57
N VAL A 205 5.38 11.14 -3.89
CA VAL A 205 5.25 11.03 -2.43
C VAL A 205 6.13 12.06 -1.72
N THR A 206 7.38 12.23 -2.16
CA THR A 206 8.29 13.26 -1.62
C THR A 206 7.69 14.66 -1.76
N ASN A 207 7.03 14.94 -2.89
CA ASN A 207 6.33 16.20 -3.12
C ASN A 207 5.11 16.36 -2.22
N ARG A 208 4.25 15.34 -2.13
CA ARG A 208 3.00 15.35 -1.35
C ARG A 208 3.24 15.60 0.15
N HIS A 209 4.38 15.17 0.67
CA HIS A 209 4.78 15.41 2.06
C HIS A 209 5.73 16.60 2.25
N ASP A 210 5.89 17.48 1.26
CA ASP A 210 6.82 18.62 1.22
C ASP A 210 8.21 18.30 1.82
N LEU A 211 8.85 17.25 1.31
CA LEU A 211 10.18 16.84 1.78
C LEU A 211 11.33 17.44 0.98
N TRP A 212 11.08 17.99 -0.20
CA TRP A 212 12.13 18.56 -1.08
C TRP A 212 13.02 19.59 -0.37
N SER A 213 12.45 20.46 0.46
CA SER A 213 13.20 21.47 1.24
C SER A 213 14.03 20.88 2.38
N SER A 214 13.74 19.64 2.79
CA SER A 214 14.44 18.93 3.86
C SER A 214 15.57 18.05 3.33
N ILE A 215 15.76 17.98 2.01
CA ILE A 215 16.78 17.14 1.35
C ILE A 215 17.90 18.02 0.79
N ARG A 216 19.14 17.67 1.11
CA ARG A 216 20.35 18.21 0.48
C ARG A 216 20.84 17.23 -0.58
N PHE A 217 20.51 17.53 -1.83
CA PHE A 217 20.94 16.75 -2.99
C PHE A 217 22.40 17.01 -3.36
N SER A 218 22.94 16.16 -4.24
CA SER A 218 24.31 16.26 -4.76
C SER A 218 25.35 16.39 -3.65
N THR A 219 25.09 15.75 -2.51
CA THR A 219 25.90 15.84 -1.30
C THR A 219 26.16 14.44 -0.76
N GLU A 220 27.41 14.01 -0.76
CA GLU A 220 27.81 12.71 -0.24
C GLU A 220 28.34 12.83 1.20
N VAL A 221 27.79 12.02 2.10
CA VAL A 221 28.35 11.88 3.46
C VAL A 221 29.56 10.95 3.41
N VAL A 222 30.75 11.49 3.64
CA VAL A 222 32.01 10.72 3.57
C VAL A 222 32.45 10.12 4.91
N ARG A 223 32.00 10.68 6.04
CA ARG A 223 32.41 10.26 7.38
C ARG A 223 31.41 10.75 8.44
N ALA A 224 31.18 9.91 9.45
CA ALA A 224 30.59 10.30 10.73
C ALA A 224 31.51 9.82 11.86
N VAL A 225 31.63 10.58 12.94
CA VAL A 225 32.43 10.23 14.10
C VAL A 225 31.56 10.43 15.33
N TRP A 226 31.47 9.41 16.16
CA TRP A 226 30.83 9.51 17.48
C TRP A 226 31.81 10.17 18.45
N ASP A 227 31.31 11.14 19.23
CA ASP A 227 32.02 11.75 20.35
C ASP A 227 31.66 10.99 21.64
#